data_AF-A0A645DRA9-F1
#
_entry.id   AF-A0A645DRA9-F1
#
_cell.length_a   1.000
_cell.length_b   1.000
_cell.length_c   1.000
_cell.angle_alpha   90.00
_cell.angle_beta   90.00
_cell.angle_gamma   90.00
#
_symmetry.space_group_name_H-M   'P 1'
#
loop_
_entity.id
_entity.type
_entity.pdbx_description
1 polymer ?
#
loop_
_entity_poly.entity_id
_entity_poly.type
_entity_poly.pdbx_seq_one_letter_code
_entity_poly.pdbx_strand_id
1 'polypeptide(L)'
;MEENQAGRLRLERPQFPVPLFSGLVKEYSKILLDAAGNENVTVEEGSYLLPESGMTAEGRLYVFQPGQKELEQMILKLADACEKEDGLKQLIRSAGGAYGQWLYSQNSLGRPGESYEAFLDRTLSEMAARMREQAGEISAGLAEAEFRWLLGISGSRVQLQRLEWKTGAVGYESFGDETAERQDIVYSLQEEYPGMLSLTRSRKADAYSGRLDAVLGNPGEEFSVLFENVTPAKRSALGASYGTYELLYDQYLSDAGIDRFVLEIKAGETGGSDHVVRFTEGYSGSAFELKLHSSDERAAVVGPDGAPVSISAGELEKLVSDLQTHLQYAVMGALF
;
A
#
# COMPACT_ATOMS: atom_id res chain seq x y z
N MET A 1 -13.55 -36.84 27.32
CA MET A 1 -12.48 -36.53 26.36
C MET A 1 -13.15 -35.86 25.18
N GLU A 2 -13.37 -34.55 25.28
CA GLU A 2 -13.83 -33.74 24.15
C GLU A 2 -12.58 -33.18 23.47
N GLU A 3 -12.41 -33.53 22.19
CA GLU A 3 -11.44 -32.91 21.31
C GLU A 3 -11.79 -31.44 21.17
N ASN A 4 -10.97 -30.58 21.76
CA ASN A 4 -11.02 -29.15 21.51
C ASN A 4 -10.57 -28.92 20.06
N GLN A 5 -11.53 -28.78 19.15
CA GLN A 5 -11.34 -28.27 17.79
C GLN A 5 -10.95 -26.78 17.87
N ALA A 6 -9.79 -26.48 18.43
CA ALA A 6 -9.11 -25.22 18.18
C ALA A 6 -8.71 -25.25 16.70
N GLY A 7 -9.60 -24.72 15.84
CA GLY A 7 -9.30 -24.48 14.44
C GLY A 7 -7.94 -23.78 14.37
N ARG A 8 -6.94 -24.48 13.80
CA ARG A 8 -5.64 -23.87 13.53
C ARG A 8 -5.89 -22.65 12.65
N LEU A 9 -5.78 -21.46 13.23
CA LEU A 9 -5.67 -20.22 12.47
C LEU A 9 -4.45 -20.38 11.57
N ARG A 10 -4.70 -20.75 10.32
CA ARG A 10 -3.68 -20.78 9.29
C ARG A 10 -3.51 -19.33 8.89
N LEU A 11 -2.49 -18.67 9.42
CA LEU A 11 -2.06 -17.36 8.92
C LEU A 11 -1.61 -17.58 7.47
N GLU A 12 -2.51 -17.34 6.54
CA GLU A 12 -2.18 -17.33 5.12
C GLU A 12 -1.38 -16.07 4.83
N ARG A 13 -0.25 -16.24 4.16
CA ARG A 13 0.60 -15.11 3.73
C ARG A 13 -0.25 -14.17 2.89
N PRO A 14 -0.48 -12.90 3.30
CA PRO A 14 -1.08 -11.92 2.42
C PRO A 14 -0.16 -11.78 1.21
N GLN A 15 -0.62 -12.24 0.05
CA GLN A 15 0.10 -12.04 -1.19
C GLN A 15 -0.69 -11.03 -2.00
N PHE A 16 -0.08 -9.86 -2.21
CA PHE A 16 -0.59 -8.94 -3.19
C PHE A 16 -0.47 -9.63 -4.58
N PRO A 17 -1.58 -9.85 -5.29
CA PRO A 17 -1.57 -10.65 -6.49
C PRO A 17 -1.08 -9.81 -7.67
N VAL A 18 0.23 -9.54 -7.72
CA VAL A 18 0.87 -8.66 -8.73
C VAL A 18 0.44 -8.98 -10.16
N PRO A 19 0.36 -10.26 -10.60
CA PRO A 19 -0.12 -10.56 -11.96
C PRO A 19 -1.57 -10.15 -12.20
N LEU A 20 -2.45 -10.36 -11.22
CA LEU A 20 -3.86 -9.97 -11.28
C LEU A 20 -3.99 -8.45 -11.32
N PHE A 21 -3.30 -7.75 -10.41
CA PHE A 21 -3.26 -6.30 -10.38
C PHE A 21 -2.75 -5.72 -11.71
N SER A 22 -1.66 -6.27 -12.26
CA SER A 22 -1.12 -5.85 -13.55
C SER A 22 -2.11 -6.09 -14.71
N GLY A 23 -2.85 -7.21 -14.67
CA GLY A 23 -3.93 -7.49 -15.62
C GLY A 23 -5.03 -6.43 -15.58
N LEU A 24 -5.55 -6.14 -14.39
CA LEU A 24 -6.58 -5.12 -14.17
C LEU A 24 -6.10 -3.72 -14.60
N VAL A 25 -4.88 -3.33 -14.21
CA VAL A 25 -4.32 -2.04 -14.62
C VAL A 25 -4.27 -1.93 -16.15
N LYS A 26 -3.88 -2.99 -16.87
CA LYS A 26 -3.86 -2.98 -18.34
C LYS A 26 -5.26 -2.86 -18.94
N GLU A 27 -6.23 -3.59 -18.39
CA GLU A 27 -7.61 -3.58 -18.87
C GLU A 27 -8.26 -2.21 -18.68
N TYR A 28 -8.19 -1.66 -17.47
CA TYR A 28 -8.74 -0.34 -17.17
C TYR A 28 -7.98 0.78 -17.90
N SER A 29 -6.66 0.67 -18.05
CA SER A 29 -5.88 1.64 -18.84
C SER A 29 -6.31 1.63 -20.31
N LYS A 30 -6.70 0.48 -20.87
CA LYS A 30 -7.20 0.41 -22.24
C LYS A 30 -8.47 1.21 -22.43
N ILE A 31 -9.39 1.20 -21.46
CA ILE A 31 -10.62 2.00 -21.51
C ILE A 31 -10.29 3.49 -21.58
N LEU A 32 -9.32 3.95 -20.79
CA LEU A 32 -8.85 5.34 -20.82
C LEU A 32 -8.17 5.67 -22.16
N LEU A 33 -7.29 4.79 -22.65
CA LEU A 33 -6.58 4.97 -23.91
C LEU A 33 -7.51 4.93 -25.13
N ASP A 34 -8.61 4.17 -25.10
CA ASP A 34 -9.60 4.14 -26.18
C ASP A 34 -10.37 5.47 -26.29
N ALA A 35 -10.37 6.31 -25.25
CA ALA A 35 -10.91 7.67 -25.31
C ALA A 35 -9.90 8.69 -25.86
N ALA A 36 -8.62 8.31 -25.94
CA ALA A 36 -7.54 9.13 -26.46
C ALA A 36 -7.45 9.04 -27.98
N GLY A 37 -7.30 10.18 -28.64
CA GLY A 37 -7.21 10.32 -30.09
C GLY A 37 -6.51 11.61 -30.51
N ASN A 38 -6.29 11.77 -31.82
CA ASN A 38 -5.49 12.89 -32.34
C ASN A 38 -6.08 14.28 -32.06
N GLU A 39 -7.38 14.38 -31.77
CA GLU A 39 -8.07 15.64 -31.50
C GLU A 39 -7.96 16.08 -30.03
N ASN A 40 -7.66 15.15 -29.12
CA ASN A 40 -7.65 15.39 -27.68
C ASN A 40 -6.34 14.95 -27.00
N VAL A 41 -5.32 14.59 -27.78
CA VAL A 41 -3.96 14.30 -27.30
C VAL A 41 -2.96 15.23 -27.98
N THR A 42 -2.15 15.91 -27.18
CA THR A 42 -0.94 16.60 -27.64
C THR A 42 0.30 15.86 -27.15
N VAL A 43 1.39 16.00 -27.91
CA VAL A 43 2.71 15.45 -27.55
C VAL A 43 3.71 16.59 -27.54
N GLU A 44 4.35 16.78 -26.40
CA GLU A 44 5.42 17.75 -26.20
C GLU A 44 6.75 17.00 -26.09
N GLU A 45 7.72 17.37 -26.93
CA GLU A 45 9.07 16.79 -26.95
C GLU A 45 10.04 17.69 -26.19
N GLY A 46 11.00 17.09 -25.47
CA GLY A 46 12.02 17.80 -24.70
C GLY A 46 11.82 17.65 -23.19
N SER A 47 12.01 18.74 -22.45
CA SER A 47 11.96 18.71 -20.99
C SER A 47 10.55 18.93 -20.45
N TYR A 48 10.13 18.15 -19.45
CA TYR A 48 8.89 18.38 -18.70
C TYR A 48 9.12 18.32 -17.18
N LEU A 49 8.28 19.04 -16.43
CA LEU A 49 8.33 19.09 -14.96
C LEU A 49 7.65 17.86 -14.36
N LEU A 50 8.22 17.37 -13.27
CA LEU A 50 7.59 16.46 -12.31
C LEU A 50 7.07 17.32 -11.14
N PRO A 51 5.75 17.61 -11.08
CA PRO A 51 5.22 18.66 -10.20
C PRO A 51 5.54 18.52 -8.72
N GLU A 52 5.42 17.33 -8.15
CA GLU A 52 5.56 17.13 -6.70
C GLU A 52 7.02 17.06 -6.27
N SER A 53 7.88 16.50 -7.10
CA SER A 53 9.33 16.47 -6.83
C SER A 53 10.04 17.78 -7.21
N GLY A 54 9.44 18.61 -8.06
CA GLY A 54 10.08 19.79 -8.64
C GLY A 54 11.21 19.47 -9.64
N MET A 55 11.40 18.19 -9.98
CA MET A 55 12.46 17.73 -10.87
C MET A 55 12.07 17.90 -12.33
N THR A 56 13.06 18.00 -13.22
CA THR A 56 12.83 18.03 -14.67
C THR A 56 13.28 16.72 -15.29
N ALA A 57 12.49 16.23 -16.24
CA ALA A 57 12.73 15.03 -17.00
C ALA A 57 12.85 15.35 -18.49
N GLU A 58 13.77 14.67 -19.19
CA GLU A 58 13.93 14.79 -20.65
C GLU A 58 13.21 13.64 -21.36
N GLY A 59 12.31 13.94 -22.28
CA GLY A 59 11.58 12.93 -23.04
C GLY A 59 10.34 13.46 -23.75
N ARG A 60 9.24 12.72 -23.62
CA ARG A 60 7.95 13.02 -24.24
C ARG A 60 6.87 13.16 -23.19
N LEU A 61 6.13 14.25 -23.23
CA LEU A 61 4.94 14.46 -22.43
C LEU A 61 3.70 14.32 -23.33
N TYR A 62 2.90 13.30 -23.06
CA TYR A 62 1.58 13.16 -23.65
C TYR A 62 0.56 13.86 -22.76
N VAL A 63 -0.24 14.75 -23.32
CA VAL A 63 -1.31 15.45 -22.60
C VAL A 63 -2.63 15.08 -23.26
N PHE A 64 -3.43 14.29 -22.54
CA PHE A 64 -4.80 13.95 -22.92
C PHE A 64 -5.78 14.91 -22.25
N GLN A 65 -6.57 15.61 -23.06
CA GLN A 65 -7.56 16.60 -22.64
C GLN A 65 -8.91 16.30 -23.32
N PRO A 66 -9.70 15.37 -22.77
CA PRO A 66 -10.97 14.98 -23.37
C PRO A 66 -12.06 16.04 -23.19
N GLY A 67 -13.01 16.06 -24.12
CA GLY A 67 -14.27 16.78 -23.96
C GLY A 67 -15.29 15.96 -23.15
N GLN A 68 -16.44 16.58 -22.86
CA GLN A 68 -17.51 15.95 -22.09
C GLN A 68 -18.00 14.64 -22.71
N LYS A 69 -18.16 14.58 -24.04
CA LYS A 69 -18.68 13.37 -24.70
C LYS A 69 -17.72 12.20 -24.58
N GLU A 70 -16.42 12.45 -24.74
CA GLU A 70 -15.39 11.43 -24.57
C GLU A 70 -15.35 10.93 -23.12
N LEU A 71 -15.45 11.85 -22.15
CA LEU A 71 -15.54 11.52 -20.72
C LEU A 71 -16.77 10.68 -20.38
N GLU A 72 -17.94 11.05 -20.90
CA GLU A 72 -19.19 10.29 -20.68
C GLU A 72 -19.07 8.86 -21.21
N GLN A 73 -18.57 8.69 -22.43
CA GLN A 73 -18.35 7.36 -23.01
C GLN A 73 -17.31 6.55 -22.23
N MET A 74 -16.26 7.18 -21.73
CA MET A 74 -15.26 6.54 -20.89
C MET A 74 -15.87 6.05 -19.57
N ILE A 75 -16.70 6.86 -18.90
CA ILE A 75 -17.38 6.48 -17.65
C ILE A 75 -18.34 5.31 -17.88
N LEU A 76 -19.09 5.31 -18.99
CA LEU A 76 -19.98 4.20 -19.34
C LEU A 76 -19.19 2.89 -19.54
N LYS A 77 -18.05 2.94 -20.25
CA LYS A 77 -17.17 1.77 -20.41
C LYS A 77 -16.56 1.29 -19.10
N LEU A 78 -16.20 2.21 -18.20
CA LEU A 78 -15.71 1.85 -16.85
C LEU A 78 -16.80 1.16 -16.03
N ALA A 79 -18.05 1.62 -16.13
CA ALA A 79 -19.19 0.99 -15.48
C ALA A 79 -19.40 -0.45 -15.98
N ASP A 80 -19.36 -0.65 -17.30
CA ASP A 80 -19.48 -1.97 -17.92
C ASP A 80 -18.36 -2.91 -17.51
N ALA A 81 -17.11 -2.42 -17.44
CA ALA A 81 -15.97 -3.21 -16.97
C ALA A 81 -16.12 -3.59 -15.50
N CYS A 82 -16.63 -2.69 -14.65
CA CYS A 82 -16.70 -2.91 -13.21
C CYS A 82 -17.82 -3.85 -12.75
N GLU A 83 -18.98 -3.86 -13.42
CA GLU A 83 -20.23 -4.43 -12.89
C GLU A 83 -20.13 -5.90 -12.45
N LYS A 84 -19.28 -6.70 -13.11
CA LYS A 84 -19.13 -8.14 -12.85
C LYS A 84 -17.68 -8.61 -12.96
N GLU A 85 -16.72 -7.76 -12.65
CA GLU A 85 -15.31 -8.11 -12.80
C GLU A 85 -14.82 -8.95 -11.62
N ASP A 86 -14.61 -10.25 -11.88
CA ASP A 86 -14.17 -11.22 -10.87
C ASP A 86 -12.75 -10.94 -10.37
N GLY A 87 -11.88 -10.39 -11.21
CA GLY A 87 -10.52 -10.01 -10.85
C GLY A 87 -10.43 -8.89 -9.81
N LEU A 88 -11.32 -7.90 -9.83
CA LEU A 88 -11.39 -6.76 -8.93
C LEU A 88 -11.89 -7.24 -7.59
N LYS A 89 -12.89 -8.13 -7.58
CA LYS A 89 -13.31 -8.84 -6.37
C LYS A 89 -12.15 -9.64 -5.78
N GLN A 90 -11.44 -10.41 -6.60
CA GLN A 90 -10.30 -11.18 -6.15
C GLN A 90 -9.17 -10.26 -5.62
N LEU A 91 -8.89 -9.14 -6.29
CA LEU A 91 -7.90 -8.17 -5.85
C LEU A 91 -8.29 -7.54 -4.51
N ILE A 92 -9.54 -7.09 -4.34
CA ILE A 92 -10.05 -6.52 -3.08
C ILE A 92 -9.94 -7.56 -1.96
N ARG A 93 -10.26 -8.82 -2.24
CA ARG A 93 -10.12 -9.92 -1.26
C ARG A 93 -8.66 -10.15 -0.88
N SER A 94 -7.76 -10.18 -1.85
CA SER A 94 -6.33 -10.45 -1.64
C SER A 94 -5.59 -9.28 -0.99
N ALA A 95 -5.92 -8.04 -1.38
CA ALA A 95 -5.32 -6.81 -0.84
C ALA A 95 -5.96 -6.39 0.49
N GLY A 96 -7.25 -6.64 0.66
CA GLY A 96 -7.99 -6.26 1.86
C GLY A 96 -7.55 -7.03 3.10
N GLY A 97 -7.29 -8.35 2.99
CA GLY A 97 -6.89 -9.16 4.14
C GLY A 97 -7.79 -8.92 5.36
N ALA A 98 -7.19 -8.69 6.53
CA ALA A 98 -7.92 -8.35 7.76
C ALA A 98 -8.64 -6.98 7.67
N TYR A 99 -8.08 -6.00 6.96
CA TYR A 99 -8.68 -4.67 6.80
C TYR A 99 -9.93 -4.70 5.92
N GLY A 100 -9.92 -5.47 4.83
CA GLY A 100 -11.08 -5.70 3.96
C GLY A 100 -12.21 -6.43 4.69
N GLN A 101 -11.88 -7.37 5.57
CA GLN A 101 -12.85 -8.00 6.47
C GLN A 101 -13.38 -7.02 7.53
N TRP A 102 -12.53 -6.13 8.05
CA TRP A 102 -12.96 -5.07 8.95
C TRP A 102 -13.91 -4.09 8.24
N LEU A 103 -13.56 -3.57 7.06
CA LEU A 103 -14.43 -2.73 6.25
C LEU A 103 -15.76 -3.42 5.93
N TYR A 104 -15.72 -4.70 5.57
CA TYR A 104 -16.93 -5.50 5.41
C TYR A 104 -17.75 -5.54 6.69
N SER A 105 -17.13 -5.81 7.85
CA SER A 105 -17.84 -5.86 9.13
C SER A 105 -18.53 -4.54 9.46
N GLN A 106 -17.88 -3.40 9.22
CA GLN A 106 -18.43 -2.05 9.45
C GLN A 106 -19.62 -1.76 8.51
N ASN A 107 -19.54 -2.17 7.25
CA ASN A 107 -20.55 -1.88 6.23
C ASN A 107 -21.68 -2.94 6.17
N SER A 108 -21.45 -4.14 6.70
CA SER A 108 -22.45 -5.22 6.80
C SER A 108 -23.50 -5.00 7.89
N LEU A 109 -23.30 -3.99 8.75
CA LEU A 109 -24.24 -3.63 9.83
C LEU A 109 -25.67 -3.36 9.32
N GLY A 110 -25.83 -2.97 8.04
CA GLY A 110 -27.13 -2.75 7.41
C GLY A 110 -27.82 -4.01 6.85
N ARG A 111 -27.14 -5.16 6.75
CA ARG A 111 -27.69 -6.40 6.14
C ARG A 111 -27.16 -7.67 6.85
N PRO A 112 -27.76 -8.05 7.99
CA PRO A 112 -27.36 -9.25 8.73
C PRO A 112 -27.48 -10.51 7.86
N GLY A 113 -26.43 -11.30 7.77
CA GLY A 113 -26.41 -12.57 7.04
C GLY A 113 -26.02 -12.47 5.55
N GLU A 114 -25.70 -11.28 5.04
CA GLU A 114 -24.99 -11.14 3.75
C GLU A 114 -23.63 -11.87 3.84
N SER A 115 -23.12 -12.38 2.73
CA SER A 115 -21.75 -12.91 2.65
C SER A 115 -20.82 -11.82 2.11
N TYR A 116 -19.52 -11.92 2.37
CA TYR A 116 -18.56 -10.96 1.82
C TYR A 116 -18.58 -10.92 0.28
N GLU A 117 -18.81 -12.06 -0.37
CA GLU A 117 -18.95 -12.14 -1.83
C GLU A 117 -20.20 -11.41 -2.31
N ALA A 118 -21.36 -11.64 -1.66
CA ALA A 118 -22.60 -10.94 -2.01
C ALA A 118 -22.50 -9.43 -1.78
N PHE A 119 -21.78 -9.01 -0.73
CA PHE A 119 -21.45 -7.60 -0.50
C PHE A 119 -20.62 -7.02 -1.65
N LEU A 120 -19.54 -7.69 -2.07
CA LEU A 120 -18.70 -7.21 -3.18
C LEU A 120 -19.47 -7.16 -4.49
N ASP A 121 -20.23 -8.20 -4.83
CA ASP A 121 -21.07 -8.23 -6.03
C ASP A 121 -22.06 -7.05 -6.04
N ARG A 122 -22.74 -6.82 -4.91
CA ARG A 122 -23.69 -5.71 -4.77
C ARG A 122 -22.98 -4.36 -4.87
N THR A 123 -21.86 -4.16 -4.18
CA THR A 123 -21.10 -2.90 -4.20
C THR A 123 -20.62 -2.56 -5.60
N LEU A 124 -20.06 -3.51 -6.34
CA LEU A 124 -19.59 -3.27 -7.71
C LEU A 124 -20.78 -3.02 -8.66
N SER A 125 -21.89 -3.74 -8.50
CA SER A 125 -23.10 -3.52 -9.30
C SER A 125 -23.75 -2.16 -9.01
N GLU A 126 -23.88 -1.76 -7.75
CA GLU A 126 -24.39 -0.45 -7.34
C GLU A 126 -23.48 0.68 -7.84
N MET A 127 -22.15 0.50 -7.78
CA MET A 127 -21.19 1.46 -8.33
C MET A 127 -21.34 1.61 -9.84
N ALA A 128 -21.40 0.50 -10.59
CA ALA A 128 -21.61 0.52 -12.02
C ALA A 128 -22.95 1.18 -12.41
N ALA A 129 -24.04 0.87 -11.69
CA ALA A 129 -25.34 1.50 -11.92
C ALA A 129 -25.29 3.02 -11.72
N ARG A 130 -24.67 3.49 -10.63
CA ARG A 130 -24.48 4.93 -10.35
C ARG A 130 -23.63 5.61 -11.41
N MET A 131 -22.53 4.98 -11.84
CA MET A 131 -21.68 5.51 -12.92
C MET A 131 -22.47 5.71 -14.21
N ARG A 132 -23.38 4.79 -14.57
CA ARG A 132 -24.24 4.93 -15.76
C ARG A 132 -25.30 6.02 -15.60
N GLU A 133 -25.99 6.05 -14.46
CA GLU A 133 -27.02 7.04 -14.19
C GLU A 133 -26.45 8.47 -14.16
N GLN A 134 -25.25 8.63 -13.61
CA GLN A 134 -24.60 9.92 -13.41
C GLN A 134 -23.53 10.25 -14.47
N ALA A 135 -23.36 9.44 -15.51
CA ALA A 135 -22.29 9.61 -16.51
C ALA A 135 -22.29 11.02 -17.13
N GLY A 136 -23.47 11.55 -17.46
CA GLY A 136 -23.62 12.89 -18.02
C GLY A 136 -23.26 14.00 -17.03
N GLU A 137 -23.61 13.84 -15.75
CA GLU A 137 -23.29 14.82 -14.69
C GLU A 137 -21.80 14.78 -14.33
N ILE A 138 -21.23 13.58 -14.13
CA ILE A 138 -19.81 13.39 -13.82
C ILE A 138 -18.94 13.92 -14.97
N SER A 139 -19.29 13.60 -16.22
CA SER A 139 -18.55 14.09 -17.39
C SER A 139 -18.63 15.61 -17.55
N ALA A 140 -19.79 16.22 -17.27
CA ALA A 140 -19.93 17.67 -17.27
C ALA A 140 -19.03 18.31 -16.20
N GLY A 141 -19.05 17.76 -14.98
CA GLY A 141 -18.22 18.24 -13.88
C GLY A 141 -16.72 18.11 -14.16
N LEU A 142 -16.27 16.99 -14.73
CA LEU A 142 -14.87 16.79 -15.13
C LEU A 142 -14.44 17.74 -16.26
N ALA A 143 -15.32 17.98 -17.24
CA ALA A 143 -15.04 18.93 -18.32
C ALA A 143 -14.95 20.37 -17.79
N GLU A 144 -15.88 20.78 -16.91
CA GLU A 144 -15.83 22.09 -16.25
C GLU A 144 -14.60 22.27 -15.36
N ALA A 145 -14.18 21.19 -14.70
CA ALA A 145 -12.97 21.14 -13.89
C ALA A 145 -11.69 21.02 -14.74
N GLU A 146 -11.78 21.11 -16.07
CA GLU A 146 -10.63 21.05 -16.99
C GLU A 146 -9.75 19.81 -16.76
N PHE A 147 -10.39 18.65 -16.64
CA PHE A 147 -9.71 17.38 -16.45
C PHE A 147 -8.66 17.12 -17.53
N ARG A 148 -7.47 16.69 -17.10
CA ARG A 148 -6.36 16.28 -17.96
C ARG A 148 -5.70 15.01 -17.43
N TRP A 149 -5.15 14.22 -18.35
CA TRP A 149 -4.25 13.12 -18.03
C TRP A 149 -2.90 13.34 -18.70
N LEU A 150 -1.85 13.44 -17.89
CA LEU A 150 -0.47 13.61 -18.31
C LEU A 150 0.28 12.29 -18.18
N LEU A 151 1.03 11.93 -19.23
CA LEU A 151 1.92 10.78 -19.25
C LEU A 151 3.30 11.23 -19.76
N GLY A 152 4.26 11.33 -18.84
CA GLY A 152 5.66 11.67 -19.14
C GLY A 152 6.51 10.41 -19.26
N ILE A 153 7.21 10.28 -20.39
CA ILE A 153 8.09 9.15 -20.69
C ILE A 153 9.49 9.66 -21.00
N SER A 154 10.47 9.16 -20.26
CA SER A 154 11.91 9.35 -20.54
C SER A 154 12.55 8.02 -20.91
N GLY A 155 13.13 7.94 -22.10
CA GLY A 155 13.63 6.68 -22.66
C GLY A 155 12.52 5.63 -22.74
N SER A 156 12.66 4.55 -21.96
CA SER A 156 11.67 3.47 -21.87
C SER A 156 10.91 3.46 -20.54
N ARG A 157 11.00 4.52 -19.73
CA ARG A 157 10.40 4.60 -18.39
C ARG A 157 9.29 5.65 -18.34
N VAL A 158 8.16 5.28 -17.74
CA VAL A 158 7.18 6.24 -17.28
C VAL A 158 7.77 6.96 -16.06
N GLN A 159 7.83 8.29 -16.13
CA GLN A 159 8.32 9.15 -15.05
C GLN A 159 7.23 10.06 -14.49
N LEU A 160 6.15 10.28 -15.24
CA LEU A 160 4.98 11.00 -14.78
C LEU A 160 3.73 10.25 -15.26
N GLN A 161 2.80 9.98 -14.36
CA GLN A 161 1.42 9.66 -14.71
C GLN A 161 0.53 10.46 -13.77
N ARG A 162 -0.20 11.45 -14.29
CA ARG A 162 -0.98 12.38 -13.46
C ARG A 162 -2.35 12.62 -14.04
N LEU A 163 -3.39 12.39 -13.25
CA LEU A 163 -4.74 12.84 -13.53
C LEU A 163 -4.94 14.13 -12.74
N GLU A 164 -5.32 15.21 -13.40
CA GLU A 164 -5.49 16.51 -12.75
C GLU A 164 -6.75 17.22 -13.20
N TRP A 165 -7.24 18.08 -12.32
CA TRP A 165 -8.39 18.96 -12.52
C TRP A 165 -8.13 20.27 -11.75
N LYS A 166 -9.01 21.25 -11.87
CA LYS A 166 -8.81 22.61 -11.31
C LYS A 166 -8.41 22.65 -9.84
N THR A 167 -8.93 21.73 -9.03
CA THR A 167 -8.80 21.75 -7.56
C THR A 167 -8.00 20.58 -7.01
N GLY A 168 -7.38 19.76 -7.86
CA GLY A 168 -6.66 18.60 -7.37
C GLY A 168 -6.00 17.75 -8.45
N ALA A 169 -5.25 16.76 -7.98
CA ALA A 169 -4.61 15.78 -8.84
C ALA A 169 -4.33 14.48 -8.10
N VAL A 170 -4.30 13.38 -8.83
CA VAL A 170 -3.71 12.12 -8.37
C VAL A 170 -2.61 11.75 -9.33
N GLY A 171 -1.49 11.24 -8.83
CA GLY A 171 -0.39 10.95 -9.72
C GLY A 171 0.73 10.12 -9.15
N TYR A 172 1.65 9.84 -10.06
CA TYR A 172 2.87 9.10 -9.85
C TYR A 172 4.02 9.84 -10.52
N GLU A 173 5.13 9.98 -9.79
CA GLU A 173 6.40 10.51 -10.29
C GLU A 173 7.53 9.53 -10.03
N SER A 174 8.44 9.40 -11.00
CA SER A 174 9.63 8.55 -10.88
C SER A 174 10.85 9.24 -11.45
N PHE A 175 11.90 9.34 -10.66
CA PHE A 175 13.15 9.92 -11.10
C PHE A 175 14.36 9.26 -10.44
N GLY A 176 15.54 9.56 -10.97
CA GLY A 176 16.77 8.90 -10.58
C GLY A 176 16.93 7.47 -11.12
N ASP A 177 17.98 6.82 -10.66
CA ASP A 177 18.42 5.49 -11.11
C ASP A 177 18.71 4.60 -9.91
N GLU A 178 18.24 3.36 -9.94
CA GLU A 178 18.33 2.46 -8.78
C GLU A 178 19.78 2.11 -8.40
N THR A 179 20.77 2.27 -9.27
CA THR A 179 22.18 2.02 -8.92
C THR A 179 22.82 3.15 -8.11
N ALA A 180 22.22 4.35 -8.14
CA ALA A 180 22.59 5.48 -7.30
C ALA A 180 21.51 5.72 -6.25
N GLU A 181 20.40 6.31 -6.68
CA GLU A 181 19.20 6.55 -5.89
C GLU A 181 18.02 6.78 -6.85
N ARG A 182 16.92 6.09 -6.60
CA ARG A 182 15.65 6.26 -7.31
C ARG A 182 14.61 6.73 -6.30
N GLN A 183 13.82 7.71 -6.71
CA GLN A 183 12.65 8.14 -5.96
C GLN A 183 11.39 7.90 -6.77
N ASP A 184 10.39 7.29 -6.13
CA ASP A 184 9.06 7.03 -6.65
C ASP A 184 8.05 7.72 -5.70
N ILE A 185 7.23 8.62 -6.21
CA ILE A 185 6.22 9.36 -5.43
C ILE A 185 4.84 8.99 -5.96
N VAL A 186 3.91 8.62 -5.07
CA VAL A 186 2.49 8.46 -5.38
C VAL A 186 1.72 9.45 -4.53
N TYR A 187 0.81 10.20 -5.11
CA TYR A 187 0.13 11.29 -4.42
C TYR A 187 -1.34 11.43 -4.82
N SER A 188 -2.11 12.01 -3.90
CA SER A 188 -3.47 12.49 -4.08
C SER A 188 -3.56 13.86 -3.43
N LEU A 189 -3.63 14.90 -4.24
CA LEU A 189 -3.74 16.29 -3.85
C LEU A 189 -5.22 16.66 -3.91
N GLN A 190 -5.88 16.62 -2.76
CA GLN A 190 -7.21 17.15 -2.56
C GLN A 190 -7.13 18.20 -1.46
N GLU A 191 -7.95 19.25 -1.53
CA GLU A 191 -7.86 20.41 -0.62
C GLU A 191 -7.90 20.01 0.87
N GLU A 192 -8.66 18.97 1.22
CA GLU A 192 -8.92 18.63 2.62
C GLU A 192 -8.04 17.49 3.16
N TYR A 193 -7.68 16.51 2.31
CA TYR A 193 -6.93 15.32 2.73
C TYR A 193 -5.86 14.94 1.69
N PRO A 194 -4.73 15.67 1.62
CA PRO A 194 -3.63 15.27 0.77
C PRO A 194 -3.02 13.97 1.27
N GLY A 195 -2.79 13.03 0.35
CA GLY A 195 -2.09 11.79 0.60
C GLY A 195 -0.82 11.73 -0.23
N MET A 196 0.29 11.28 0.36
CA MET A 196 1.54 11.12 -0.36
C MET A 196 2.31 9.91 0.18
N LEU A 197 2.86 9.12 -0.73
CA LEU A 197 3.83 8.05 -0.46
C LEU A 197 5.09 8.36 -1.27
N SER A 198 6.24 8.48 -0.61
CA SER A 198 7.52 8.73 -1.25
C SER A 198 8.49 7.60 -0.92
N LEU A 199 8.90 6.83 -1.92
CA LEU A 199 9.87 5.76 -1.78
C LEU A 199 11.19 6.20 -2.40
N THR A 200 12.20 6.39 -1.57
CA THR A 200 13.58 6.58 -1.99
C THR A 200 14.34 5.28 -1.79
N ARG A 201 14.99 4.76 -2.83
CA ARG A 201 15.74 3.50 -2.75
C ARG A 201 16.98 3.48 -3.62
N SER A 202 17.98 2.76 -3.13
CA SER A 202 19.17 2.36 -3.88
C SER A 202 19.31 0.85 -3.86
N ARG A 203 20.01 0.31 -4.86
CA ARG A 203 20.27 -1.11 -5.02
C ARG A 203 21.76 -1.37 -5.08
N LYS A 204 22.23 -2.25 -4.21
CA LYS A 204 23.60 -2.78 -4.23
C LYS A 204 23.53 -4.30 -4.37
N ALA A 205 24.03 -4.82 -5.48
CA ALA A 205 23.86 -6.23 -5.85
C ALA A 205 22.39 -6.67 -5.87
N ASP A 206 21.98 -7.60 -5.00
CA ASP A 206 20.62 -8.12 -4.85
C ASP A 206 19.84 -7.50 -3.68
N ALA A 207 20.43 -6.54 -2.97
CA ALA A 207 19.85 -5.91 -1.80
C ALA A 207 19.43 -4.45 -2.06
N TYR A 208 18.34 -4.04 -1.41
CA TYR A 208 17.79 -2.69 -1.44
C TYR A 208 17.96 -2.01 -0.08
N SER A 209 18.27 -0.72 -0.11
CA SER A 209 18.27 0.15 1.07
C SER A 209 17.63 1.49 0.72
N GLY A 210 16.97 2.12 1.69
CA GLY A 210 16.22 3.34 1.42
C GLY A 210 15.24 3.73 2.51
N ARG A 211 14.25 4.50 2.12
CA ARG A 211 13.22 5.08 2.98
C ARG A 211 11.88 5.16 2.26
N LEU A 212 10.82 4.78 2.93
CA LEU A 212 9.44 5.08 2.56
C LEU A 212 8.92 6.15 3.51
N ASP A 213 8.41 7.24 2.99
CA ASP A 213 7.68 8.28 3.74
C ASP A 213 6.22 8.27 3.33
N ALA A 214 5.33 8.38 4.31
CA ALA A 214 3.90 8.36 4.09
C ALA A 214 3.22 9.51 4.85
N VAL A 215 2.38 10.25 4.13
CA VAL A 215 1.44 11.25 4.67
C VAL A 215 0.04 10.76 4.33
N LEU A 216 -0.77 10.45 5.35
CA LEU A 216 -2.07 9.80 5.17
C LEU A 216 -3.24 10.71 5.55
N GLY A 217 -3.54 11.73 4.74
CA GLY A 217 -4.80 12.47 4.76
C GLY A 217 -5.02 13.40 5.96
N ASN A 218 -4.81 12.95 7.19
CA ASN A 218 -4.94 13.75 8.40
C ASN A 218 -3.59 14.42 8.75
N PRO A 219 -3.58 15.73 9.09
CA PRO A 219 -2.40 16.38 9.63
C PRO A 219 -1.86 15.64 10.86
N GLY A 220 -0.59 15.25 10.84
CA GLY A 220 0.07 14.51 11.92
C GLY A 220 0.06 12.98 11.80
N GLU A 221 -0.56 12.41 10.75
CA GLU A 221 -0.44 10.99 10.41
C GLU A 221 0.69 10.78 9.39
N GLU A 222 1.91 11.02 9.85
CA GLU A 222 3.13 10.81 9.08
C GLU A 222 3.92 9.63 9.66
N PHE A 223 4.37 8.74 8.79
CA PHE A 223 5.31 7.69 9.21
C PHE A 223 6.39 7.48 8.17
N SER A 224 7.54 7.03 8.65
CA SER A 224 8.67 6.70 7.81
C SER A 224 9.18 5.31 8.12
N VAL A 225 9.44 4.54 7.08
CA VAL A 225 10.11 3.24 7.18
C VAL A 225 11.47 3.36 6.53
N LEU A 226 12.53 3.33 7.33
CA LEU A 226 13.88 3.13 6.87
C LEU A 226 14.09 1.63 6.65
N PHE A 227 14.75 1.25 5.56
CA PHE A 227 15.07 -0.15 5.31
C PHE A 227 16.50 -0.31 4.80
N GLU A 228 17.16 -1.36 5.25
CA GLU A 228 18.56 -1.64 4.91
C GLU A 228 18.77 -3.10 4.56
N ASN A 229 19.53 -3.32 3.48
CA ASN A 229 19.97 -4.64 3.01
C ASN A 229 18.80 -5.61 2.77
N VAL A 230 17.65 -5.08 2.34
CA VAL A 230 16.45 -5.88 2.05
C VAL A 230 16.70 -6.75 0.83
N THR A 231 16.59 -8.07 1.00
CA THR A 231 16.84 -9.05 -0.07
C THR A 231 15.53 -9.79 -0.42
N PRO A 232 14.77 -9.36 -1.44
CA PRO A 232 13.43 -9.89 -1.73
C PRO A 232 13.38 -11.39 -2.05
N ALA A 233 14.50 -11.96 -2.49
CA ALA A 233 14.66 -13.37 -2.81
C ALA A 233 14.78 -14.26 -1.54
N LYS A 234 15.11 -13.68 -0.39
CA LYS A 234 15.22 -14.38 0.89
C LYS A 234 14.06 -13.95 1.77
N ARG A 235 13.21 -14.91 2.14
CA ARG A 235 12.00 -14.63 2.93
C ARG A 235 11.92 -15.57 4.12
N SER A 236 11.37 -15.04 5.21
CA SER A 236 10.97 -15.86 6.36
C SER A 236 9.74 -16.71 6.04
N ALA A 237 9.45 -17.68 6.90
CA ALA A 237 8.19 -18.44 6.86
C ALA A 237 6.95 -17.54 6.96
N LEU A 238 7.08 -16.35 7.59
CA LEU A 238 6.04 -15.34 7.68
C LEU A 238 5.87 -14.50 6.40
N GLY A 239 6.70 -14.73 5.37
CA GLY A 239 6.60 -14.07 4.07
C GLY A 239 7.35 -12.74 3.94
N ALA A 240 7.84 -12.18 5.05
CA ALA A 240 8.66 -10.97 5.06
C ALA A 240 10.08 -11.22 4.55
N SER A 241 10.64 -10.25 3.82
CA SER A 241 11.97 -10.35 3.23
C SER A 241 13.05 -10.15 4.29
N TYR A 242 14.23 -10.76 4.09
CA TYR A 242 15.37 -10.53 4.97
C TYR A 242 15.87 -9.11 4.81
N GLY A 243 16.29 -8.50 5.91
CA GLY A 243 16.71 -7.10 5.96
C GLY A 243 16.49 -6.50 7.34
N THR A 244 16.83 -5.23 7.47
CA THR A 244 16.48 -4.42 8.65
C THR A 244 15.46 -3.38 8.23
N TYR A 245 14.41 -3.23 9.03
CA TYR A 245 13.34 -2.25 8.85
C TYR A 245 13.25 -1.43 10.13
N GLU A 246 13.10 -0.12 9.99
CA GLU A 246 12.96 0.79 11.10
C GLU A 246 11.77 1.70 10.83
N LEU A 247 10.71 1.52 11.61
CA LEU A 247 9.56 2.41 11.61
C LEU A 247 9.83 3.55 12.58
N LEU A 248 9.79 4.76 12.04
CA LEU A 248 9.76 6.02 12.75
C LEU A 248 8.31 6.50 12.73
N TYR A 249 7.74 6.67 13.92
CA TYR A 249 6.38 7.14 14.08
C TYR A 249 6.36 8.33 15.02
N ASP A 250 5.98 9.49 14.50
CA ASP A 250 5.81 10.71 15.29
C ASP A 250 4.37 10.74 15.82
N GLN A 251 4.13 10.07 16.95
CA GLN A 251 2.89 10.28 17.67
C GLN A 251 2.99 11.63 18.38
N TYR A 252 2.32 12.62 17.79
CA TYR A 252 2.17 13.96 18.33
C TYR A 252 3.46 14.77 18.30
N LEU A 253 3.56 15.67 17.33
CA LEU A 253 4.29 16.95 17.30
C LEU A 253 4.64 17.50 18.70
N SER A 254 5.57 16.87 19.39
CA SER A 254 5.90 17.17 20.77
C SER A 254 7.37 16.90 20.98
N ASP A 255 7.99 17.70 21.83
CA ASP A 255 9.42 17.62 22.18
C ASP A 255 9.79 16.30 22.92
N ALA A 256 8.91 15.29 22.90
CA ALA A 256 8.98 14.03 23.63
C ALA A 256 9.87 12.96 22.97
N GLY A 257 10.37 13.17 21.75
CA GLY A 257 11.24 12.23 21.05
C GLY A 257 10.48 11.16 20.24
N ILE A 258 11.15 10.59 19.23
CA ILE A 258 10.54 9.68 18.25
C ILE A 258 10.58 8.24 18.77
N ASP A 259 9.42 7.57 18.74
CA ASP A 259 9.35 6.13 18.98
C ASP A 259 9.99 5.36 17.83
N ARG A 260 10.88 4.43 18.17
CA ARG A 260 11.67 3.67 17.21
C ARG A 260 11.34 2.19 17.31
N PHE A 261 10.84 1.62 16.21
CA PHE A 261 10.65 0.17 16.07
C PHE A 261 11.60 -0.37 15.03
N VAL A 262 12.53 -1.24 15.42
CA VAL A 262 13.44 -1.92 14.51
C VAL A 262 13.06 -3.40 14.40
N LEU A 263 12.89 -3.88 13.19
CA LEU A 263 12.70 -5.28 12.86
C LEU A 263 13.87 -5.77 12.00
N GLU A 264 14.64 -6.70 12.54
CA GLU A 264 15.71 -7.39 11.81
C GLU A 264 15.26 -8.81 11.48
N ILE A 265 15.26 -9.16 10.19
CA ILE A 265 14.89 -10.49 9.70
C ILE A 265 16.10 -11.14 9.05
N LYS A 266 16.50 -12.30 9.59
CA LYS A 266 17.68 -13.05 9.12
C LYS A 266 17.50 -14.55 9.23
N ALA A 267 18.44 -15.29 8.66
CA ALA A 267 18.51 -16.74 8.84
C ALA A 267 18.71 -17.09 10.32
N GLY A 268 17.94 -18.06 10.82
CA GLY A 268 18.13 -18.60 12.16
C GLY A 268 19.32 -19.57 12.21
N GLU A 269 20.01 -19.62 13.34
CA GLU A 269 21.19 -20.50 13.53
C GLU A 269 20.86 -21.99 13.38
N THR A 270 19.63 -22.39 13.70
CA THR A 270 19.15 -23.78 13.69
C THR A 270 18.22 -24.08 12.51
N GLY A 271 18.32 -23.30 11.43
CA GLY A 271 17.36 -23.30 10.33
C GLY A 271 16.25 -22.27 10.54
N GLY A 272 15.30 -22.17 9.61
CA GLY A 272 14.23 -21.17 9.70
C GLY A 272 14.75 -19.72 9.64
N SER A 273 14.04 -18.80 10.29
CA SER A 273 14.34 -17.37 10.29
C SER A 273 14.09 -16.76 11.67
N ASP A 274 15.02 -15.91 12.09
CA ASP A 274 14.91 -15.10 13.29
C ASP A 274 14.36 -13.72 12.92
N HIS A 275 13.38 -13.27 13.69
CA HIS A 275 12.81 -11.92 13.65
C HIS A 275 13.14 -11.26 14.99
N VAL A 276 14.02 -10.27 14.96
CA VAL A 276 14.42 -9.54 16.16
C VAL A 276 13.74 -8.19 16.13
N VAL A 277 12.76 -8.01 17.01
CA VAL A 277 12.03 -6.77 17.20
C VAL A 277 12.68 -6.01 18.35
N ARG A 278 13.05 -4.75 18.11
CA ARG A 278 13.55 -3.84 19.13
C ARG A 278 12.67 -2.61 19.15
N PHE A 279 12.23 -2.23 20.33
CA PHE A 279 11.50 -0.98 20.54
C PHE A 279 12.31 -0.07 21.45
N THR A 280 12.28 1.22 21.16
CA THR A 280 12.76 2.27 22.06
C THR A 280 11.72 3.38 22.08
N GLU A 281 11.17 3.64 23.26
CA GLU A 281 10.23 4.72 23.52
C GLU A 281 11.00 6.05 23.57
N GLY A 282 10.56 7.02 22.77
CA GLY A 282 11.22 8.32 22.67
C GLY A 282 11.21 9.09 23.99
N TYR A 283 10.08 9.08 24.69
CA TYR A 283 9.86 9.90 25.89
C TYR A 283 10.61 9.40 27.13
N SER A 284 10.54 8.10 27.40
CA SER A 284 11.11 7.52 28.62
C SER A 284 12.51 6.92 28.40
N GLY A 285 12.90 6.66 27.15
CA GLY A 285 14.08 5.87 26.80
C GLY A 285 13.95 4.39 27.13
N SER A 286 12.76 3.92 27.53
CA SER A 286 12.50 2.49 27.78
C SER A 286 12.68 1.70 26.50
N ALA A 287 13.25 0.50 26.62
CA ALA A 287 13.49 -0.36 25.47
C ALA A 287 13.19 -1.82 25.80
N PHE A 288 12.74 -2.56 24.80
CA PHE A 288 12.64 -4.02 24.87
C PHE A 288 13.15 -4.66 23.58
N GLU A 289 13.57 -5.92 23.69
CA GLU A 289 13.89 -6.78 22.55
C GLU A 289 13.04 -8.06 22.63
N LEU A 290 12.42 -8.42 21.51
CA LEU A 290 11.67 -9.65 21.33
C LEU A 290 12.27 -10.41 20.15
N LYS A 291 12.68 -11.66 20.38
CA LYS A 291 13.15 -12.57 19.33
C LYS A 291 12.07 -13.60 19.03
N LEU A 292 11.55 -13.59 17.81
CA LEU A 292 10.61 -14.59 17.30
C LEU A 292 11.32 -15.49 16.28
N HIS A 293 11.12 -16.78 16.40
CA HIS A 293 11.64 -17.75 15.44
C HIS A 293 10.51 -18.30 14.59
N SER A 294 10.71 -18.33 13.27
CA SER A 294 9.74 -18.85 12.31
C SER A 294 10.39 -19.89 11.39
N SER A 295 9.70 -21.00 11.13
CA SER A 295 10.19 -22.04 10.20
C SER A 295 9.02 -22.69 9.47
N ASP A 296 9.22 -23.01 8.19
CA ASP A 296 8.31 -23.85 7.40
C ASP A 296 8.54 -25.35 7.67
N GLU A 297 9.63 -25.67 8.36
CA GLU A 297 10.02 -27.02 8.76
C GLU A 297 9.79 -27.24 10.27
N ARG A 298 9.77 -28.50 10.71
CA ARG A 298 9.63 -28.84 12.13
C ARG A 298 10.75 -28.18 12.93
N ALA A 299 10.41 -27.19 13.77
CA ALA A 299 11.39 -26.40 14.50
C ALA A 299 12.28 -27.29 15.39
N ALA A 300 13.60 -27.09 15.30
CA ALA A 300 14.59 -27.68 16.19
C ALA A 300 14.86 -26.82 17.44
N VAL A 301 14.09 -25.74 17.62
CA VAL A 301 14.23 -24.81 18.75
C VAL A 301 13.82 -25.51 20.04
N VAL A 302 14.73 -25.53 21.01
CA VAL A 302 14.50 -26.04 22.36
C VAL A 302 14.01 -24.87 23.21
N GLY A 303 13.00 -25.11 24.07
CA GLY A 303 12.53 -24.10 25.01
C GLY A 303 13.66 -23.65 25.97
N PRO A 304 13.56 -22.44 26.55
CA PRO A 304 14.58 -21.94 27.46
C PRO A 304 14.76 -22.87 28.68
N ASP A 305 15.99 -23.07 29.13
CA ASP A 305 16.34 -23.90 30.30
C ASP A 305 15.94 -23.28 31.66
N GLY A 306 15.04 -22.29 31.67
CA GLY A 306 14.59 -21.56 32.85
C GLY A 306 13.34 -22.16 33.49
N ALA A 307 13.21 -21.99 34.81
CA ALA A 307 11.96 -22.29 35.49
C ALA A 307 10.82 -21.40 34.93
N PRO A 308 9.61 -21.95 34.72
CA PRO A 308 8.47 -21.14 34.30
C PRO A 308 8.21 -20.01 35.30
N VAL A 309 8.20 -18.77 34.81
CA VAL A 309 7.81 -17.60 35.60
C VAL A 309 6.32 -17.36 35.39
N SER A 310 5.56 -17.35 36.48
CA SER A 310 4.13 -17.01 36.42
C SER A 310 4.00 -15.49 36.31
N ILE A 311 3.43 -15.01 35.22
CA ILE A 311 3.05 -13.61 35.04
C ILE A 311 1.60 -13.48 35.50
N SER A 312 1.26 -12.44 36.28
CA SER A 312 -0.14 -12.23 36.70
C SER A 312 -1.02 -11.91 35.49
N ALA A 313 -2.32 -12.25 35.56
CA ALA A 313 -3.24 -12.03 34.44
C ALA A 313 -3.30 -10.56 33.99
N GLY A 314 -3.25 -9.61 34.94
CA GLY A 314 -3.25 -8.18 34.61
C GLY A 314 -1.95 -7.68 33.97
N GLU A 315 -0.80 -8.23 34.35
CA GLU A 315 0.48 -7.93 33.69
C GLU A 315 0.56 -8.57 32.30
N LEU A 316 0.00 -9.77 32.15
CA LEU A 316 -0.08 -10.46 30.87
C LEU A 316 -1.04 -9.75 29.90
N GLU A 317 -2.21 -9.31 30.35
CA GLU A 317 -3.16 -8.55 29.52
C GLU A 317 -2.56 -7.21 29.08
N LYS A 318 -1.86 -6.50 29.98
CA LYS A 318 -1.15 -5.28 29.63
C LYS A 318 -0.03 -5.56 28.61
N LEU A 319 0.80 -6.56 28.87
CA LEU A 319 1.88 -6.97 27.96
C LEU A 319 1.34 -7.40 26.60
N VAL A 320 0.25 -8.15 26.55
CA VAL A 320 -0.38 -8.60 25.29
C VAL A 320 -1.01 -7.42 24.56
N SER A 321 -1.68 -6.50 25.26
CA SER A 321 -2.24 -5.28 24.66
C SER A 321 -1.13 -4.40 24.08
N ASP A 322 -0.06 -4.17 24.85
CA ASP A 322 1.09 -3.39 24.41
C ASP A 322 1.76 -4.09 23.22
N LEU A 323 2.05 -5.39 23.31
CA LEU A 323 2.60 -6.16 22.20
C LEU A 323 1.69 -6.18 20.98
N GLN A 324 0.37 -6.27 21.14
CA GLN A 324 -0.56 -6.30 20.02
C GLN A 324 -0.56 -4.96 19.27
N THR A 325 -0.63 -3.85 19.99
CA THR A 325 -0.52 -2.50 19.42
C THR A 325 0.81 -2.32 18.70
N HIS A 326 1.93 -2.69 19.34
CA HIS A 326 3.26 -2.53 18.76
C HIS A 326 3.55 -3.50 17.60
N LEU A 327 3.09 -4.75 17.68
CA LEU A 327 3.19 -5.72 16.58
C LEU A 327 2.30 -5.32 15.41
N GLN A 328 1.13 -4.74 15.64
CA GLN A 328 0.29 -4.20 14.56
C GLN A 328 1.04 -3.11 13.79
N TYR A 329 1.71 -2.18 14.48
CA TYR A 329 2.56 -1.17 13.84
C TYR A 329 3.77 -1.78 13.12
N ALA A 330 4.48 -2.72 13.75
CA ALA A 330 5.65 -3.38 13.14
C ALA A 330 5.28 -4.22 11.91
N VAL A 331 4.15 -4.93 11.95
CA VAL A 331 3.64 -5.72 10.83
C VAL A 331 3.17 -4.82 9.70
N MET A 332 2.53 -3.69 10.00
CA MET A 332 2.23 -2.68 8.98
C MET A 332 3.50 -2.18 8.29
N GLY A 333 4.56 -1.84 9.04
CA GLY A 333 5.83 -1.42 8.47
C GLY A 333 6.55 -2.48 7.61
N ALA A 334 6.28 -3.77 7.84
CA ALA A 334 6.87 -4.88 7.06
C ALA A 334 6.03 -5.33 5.85
N LEU A 335 4.78 -4.86 5.75
CA LEU A 335 3.85 -5.18 4.67
C LEU A 335 3.81 -4.12 3.55
N PHE A 336 4.47 -2.98 3.75
CA PHE A 336 4.74 -1.94 2.73
C PHE A 336 6.20 -1.99 2.26
#